data_AF-A0A9W9MPF1-F1
#
_entry.id   AF-A0A9W9MPF1-F1
#
_cell.length_a   1.000
_cell.length_b   1.000
_cell.length_c   1.000
_cell.angle_alpha   90.00
_cell.angle_beta   90.00
_cell.angle_gamma   90.00
#
_symmetry.space_group_name_H-M   'P 1'
#
loop_
_entity.id
_entity.type
_entity.pdbx_description
1 polymer ?
#
loop_
_entity_poly.entity_id
_entity_poly.type
_entity_poly.pdbx_seq_one_letter_code
_entity_poly.pdbx_strand_id
1 'polypeptide(L)'
;MGVDFVLSLERPCLFHTRPLGEDEPSGHAMSMQGLLLSEAPQELPDQTSWEIPAQQLDKLFELSGSLGLEGVITPVQAWNRIVEQYNIAQLPSGQLNMLRSAMVPHIECFGFGALMEEDIFERLLNDIFQ
;
A
#
# COMPACT_ATOMS: atom_id res chain seq x y z
N MET A 1 7.43 -1.79 -10.21
CA MET A 1 8.02 -2.44 -9.01
C MET A 1 7.52 -1.81 -7.72
N GLY A 2 7.90 -0.57 -7.36
CA GLY A 2 7.43 0.04 -6.10
C GLY A 2 5.92 0.23 -6.01
N VAL A 3 5.32 0.75 -7.10
CA VAL A 3 3.86 0.91 -7.20
C VAL A 3 3.14 -0.44 -7.08
N ASP A 4 3.62 -1.48 -7.76
CA ASP A 4 3.01 -2.83 -7.71
C ASP A 4 3.12 -3.48 -6.32
N PHE A 5 4.18 -3.16 -5.57
CA PHE A 5 4.37 -3.61 -4.19
C PHE A 5 3.37 -2.92 -3.27
N VAL A 6 3.30 -1.58 -3.32
CA VAL A 6 2.37 -0.78 -2.51
C VAL A 6 0.92 -1.17 -2.79
N LEU A 7 0.51 -1.18 -4.06
CA LEU A 7 -0.87 -1.52 -4.46
C LEU A 7 -1.30 -2.93 -4.05
N SER A 8 -0.34 -3.85 -3.88
CA SER A 8 -0.66 -5.20 -3.43
C SER A 8 -1.01 -5.31 -1.96
N LEU A 9 -0.36 -4.49 -1.13
CA LEU A 9 -0.63 -4.38 0.29
C LEU A 9 -1.95 -3.62 0.51
N GLU A 10 -2.29 -2.71 -0.39
CA GLU A 10 -3.55 -1.96 -0.35
C GLU A 10 -4.74 -2.70 -0.97
N ARG A 11 -4.50 -3.79 -1.71
CA ARG A 11 -5.55 -4.57 -2.39
C ARG A 11 -6.72 -5.00 -1.46
N PRO A 12 -6.50 -5.42 -0.20
CA PRO A 12 -7.59 -5.72 0.73
C PRO A 12 -8.51 -4.53 1.02
N CYS A 13 -8.01 -3.30 0.89
CA CYS A 13 -8.74 -2.06 1.16
C CYS A 13 -9.59 -1.58 -0.03
N LEU A 14 -9.33 -2.07 -1.25
CA LEU A 14 -10.06 -1.68 -2.47
C LEU A 14 -11.57 -2.00 -2.39
N PHE A 15 -11.93 -3.04 -1.65
CA PHE A 15 -13.33 -3.42 -1.43
C PHE A 15 -14.07 -2.43 -0.53
N HIS A 16 -13.35 -1.61 0.25
CA HIS A 16 -13.93 -0.58 1.12
C HIS A 16 -14.02 0.79 0.43
N THR A 17 -13.23 1.04 -0.61
CA THR A 17 -13.26 2.30 -1.38
C THR A 17 -14.42 2.41 -2.36
N ARG A 18 -15.04 1.28 -2.75
CA ARG A 18 -16.21 1.28 -3.64
C ARG A 18 -17.45 0.86 -2.83
N PRO A 19 -18.55 1.61 -2.85
CA PRO A 19 -19.77 1.19 -2.20
C PRO A 19 -20.37 0.03 -3.02
N LEU A 20 -20.22 -1.19 -2.52
CA LEU A 20 -20.92 -2.36 -3.03
C LEU A 20 -22.28 -2.45 -2.31
N GLY A 21 -23.19 -1.50 -2.59
CA GLY A 21 -24.55 -1.47 -2.01
C GLY A 21 -24.85 -0.29 -1.09
N GLU A 22 -26.00 -0.35 -0.41
CA GLU A 22 -26.56 0.70 0.47
C GLU A 22 -25.81 0.88 1.81
N ASP A 23 -24.68 0.20 2.00
CA ASP A 23 -23.87 0.31 3.21
C ASP A 23 -23.21 1.70 3.32
N GLU A 24 -23.10 2.17 4.56
CA GLU A 24 -22.52 3.47 4.88
C GLU A 24 -21.10 3.56 4.29
N PRO A 25 -20.81 4.59 3.48
CA PRO A 25 -19.53 4.68 2.77
C PRO A 25 -18.41 4.66 3.80
N SER A 26 -17.52 3.68 3.69
CA SER A 26 -16.38 3.60 4.61
C SER A 26 -15.57 4.89 4.52
N GLY A 27 -14.83 5.24 5.57
CA GLY A 27 -13.91 6.38 5.52
C GLY A 27 -12.97 6.32 4.32
N HIS A 28 -12.70 5.11 3.78
CA HIS A 28 -11.79 4.90 2.67
C HIS A 28 -12.40 5.47 1.41
N ALA A 29 -13.69 5.25 1.16
CA ALA A 29 -14.43 5.85 0.05
C ALA A 29 -14.42 7.39 0.11
N MET A 30 -14.34 7.95 1.31
CA MET A 30 -14.30 9.40 1.56
C MET A 30 -12.87 9.98 1.59
N SER A 31 -11.84 9.13 1.61
CA SER A 31 -10.44 9.55 1.58
C SER A 31 -10.02 9.97 0.18
N MET A 32 -8.97 10.79 0.07
CA MET A 32 -8.41 11.21 -1.22
C MET A 32 -7.97 10.01 -2.08
N GLN A 33 -7.53 8.93 -1.42
CA GLN A 33 -7.21 7.66 -2.04
C GLN A 33 -8.45 6.92 -2.55
N GLY A 34 -9.55 6.94 -1.80
CA GLY A 34 -10.82 6.36 -2.26
C GLY A 34 -11.40 7.04 -3.48
N LEU A 35 -11.34 8.37 -3.53
CA LEU A 35 -11.77 9.15 -4.70
C LEU A 35 -10.88 8.89 -5.93
N LEU A 36 -9.60 8.60 -5.73
CA LEU A 36 -8.73 8.16 -6.81
C LEU A 36 -9.12 6.75 -7.29
N LEU A 37 -9.29 5.81 -6.36
CA LEU A 37 -9.55 4.41 -6.67
C LEU A 37 -10.99 4.12 -7.13
N SER A 38 -11.95 5.01 -6.86
CA SER A 38 -13.31 4.93 -7.42
C SER A 38 -13.31 5.06 -8.94
N GLU A 39 -12.36 5.81 -9.49
CA GLU A 39 -12.18 6.02 -10.93
C GLU A 39 -11.36 4.89 -11.59
N ALA A 40 -10.80 3.97 -10.81
CA ALA A 40 -10.08 2.83 -11.37
C ALA A 40 -11.07 1.87 -12.09
N PRO A 41 -10.66 1.19 -13.17
CA PRO A 41 -11.48 0.15 -13.81
C PRO A 41 -11.84 -1.00 -12.85
N GLN A 42 -12.98 -1.66 -13.06
CA GLN A 42 -13.40 -2.82 -12.25
C GLN A 42 -12.59 -4.09 -12.56
N GLU A 43 -12.22 -4.25 -13.83
CA GLU A 43 -11.29 -5.27 -14.29
C GLU A 43 -10.19 -4.56 -15.07
N LEU A 44 -8.93 -4.82 -14.69
CA LEU A 44 -7.77 -4.48 -15.49
C LEU A 44 -7.46 -5.72 -16.32
N PRO A 45 -7.87 -5.81 -17.60
CA PRO A 45 -7.38 -6.86 -18.47
C PRO A 45 -5.85 -6.80 -18.50
N ASP A 46 -5.20 -7.97 -18.52
CA ASP A 46 -3.74 -8.09 -18.59
C ASP A 46 -3.21 -7.06 -19.61
N GLN A 47 -2.30 -6.19 -19.16
CA GLN A 47 -1.64 -5.11 -19.92
C GLN A 47 -2.34 -3.74 -20.02
N THR A 48 -3.37 -3.43 -19.23
CA THR A 48 -3.88 -2.04 -19.15
C THR A 48 -3.20 -1.24 -18.04
N SER A 49 -2.59 -0.10 -18.40
CA SER A 49 -2.10 0.91 -17.46
C SER A 49 -3.19 1.93 -17.16
N TRP A 50 -3.60 2.03 -15.90
CA TRP A 50 -4.46 3.13 -15.46
C TRP A 50 -3.60 4.39 -15.30
N GLU A 51 -3.86 5.41 -16.12
CA GLU A 51 -3.11 6.66 -16.06
C GLU A 51 -3.71 7.61 -15.02
N ILE A 52 -2.95 7.84 -13.95
CA ILE A 52 -3.26 8.82 -12.92
C ILE A 52 -2.33 10.02 -13.12
N PRO A 53 -2.83 11.27 -13.07
CA PRO A 53 -1.98 12.45 -13.08
C PRO A 53 -0.94 12.40 -11.95
N ALA A 54 0.35 12.43 -12.29
CA ALA A 54 1.45 12.31 -11.33
C ALA A 54 1.33 13.29 -10.14
N GLN A 55 0.82 14.49 -10.39
CA GLN A 55 0.60 15.51 -9.35
C GLN A 55 -0.43 15.12 -8.28
N GLN A 56 -1.41 14.27 -8.60
CA GLN A 56 -2.35 13.73 -7.61
C GLN A 56 -1.71 12.62 -6.77
N LEU A 57 -0.82 11.82 -7.36
CA LEU A 57 -0.02 10.85 -6.64
C LEU A 57 0.95 11.54 -5.68
N ASP A 58 1.65 12.58 -6.12
CA ASP A 58 2.61 13.32 -5.29
C ASP A 58 1.94 13.92 -4.04
N LYS A 59 0.76 14.53 -4.19
CA LYS A 59 -0.03 15.07 -3.07
C LYS A 59 -0.50 13.98 -2.12
N LEU A 60 -0.88 12.81 -2.63
CA LEU A 60 -1.28 11.67 -1.80
C LEU A 60 -0.08 11.13 -1.01
N PHE A 61 1.09 11.05 -1.63
CA PHE A 61 2.34 10.68 -0.96
C PHE A 61 2.75 11.67 0.13
N GLU A 62 2.66 12.98 -0.14
CA GLU A 62 2.94 14.05 0.83
C GLU A 62 2.01 13.99 2.06
N LEU A 63 0.71 13.77 1.83
CA LEU A 63 -0.29 13.66 2.90
C LEU A 63 -0.13 12.36 3.71
N SER A 64 0.17 11.24 3.05
CA SER A 64 0.39 9.93 3.68
C SER A 64 1.66 9.92 4.55
N GLY A 65 2.75 10.56 4.08
CA GLY A 65 4.00 10.67 4.84
C GLY A 65 3.91 11.53 6.11
N SER A 66 2.85 12.33 6.24
CA SER A 66 2.61 13.25 7.36
C SER A 66 1.75 12.65 8.48
N LEU A 67 1.34 11.38 8.34
CA LEU A 67 0.58 10.66 9.36
C LEU A 67 1.52 10.30 10.52
N GLY A 68 1.51 11.11 11.58
CA GLY A 68 2.22 10.85 12.85
C GLY A 68 1.58 9.70 13.63
N LEU A 69 1.61 8.50 13.05
CA LEU A 69 1.08 7.29 13.65
C LEU A 69 2.20 6.61 14.44
N GLU A 70 2.12 6.67 15.77
CA GLU A 70 3.09 6.00 16.63
C GLU A 70 2.86 4.49 16.63
N GLY A 71 3.91 3.71 16.34
CA GLY A 71 3.90 2.24 16.42
C GLY A 71 3.32 1.50 15.23
N VAL A 72 2.84 2.20 14.20
CA VAL A 72 2.34 1.60 12.95
C VAL A 72 2.93 2.28 11.73
N ILE A 73 3.00 1.54 10.63
CA ILE A 73 3.59 1.99 9.38
C ILE A 73 2.65 1.76 8.21
N THR A 74 2.61 2.70 7.27
CA THR A 74 1.87 2.56 6.00
C THR A 74 2.67 1.75 4.97
N PRO A 75 2.03 1.11 3.97
CA PRO A 75 2.73 0.45 2.87
C PRO A 75 3.76 1.33 2.14
N VAL A 76 3.48 2.63 2.01
CA VAL A 76 4.39 3.61 1.41
C VAL A 76 5.62 3.83 2.29
N GLN A 77 5.42 4.07 3.60
CA GLN A 77 6.52 4.24 4.54
C GLN A 77 7.39 2.97 4.61
N ALA A 78 6.78 1.78 4.60
CA ALA A 78 7.48 0.51 4.54
C ALA A 78 8.33 0.39 3.27
N TRP A 79 7.77 0.72 2.09
CA TRP A 79 8.52 0.73 0.84
C TRP A 79 9.71 1.69 0.87
N ASN A 80 9.51 2.91 1.38
CA ASN A 80 10.58 3.91 1.50
C ASN A 80 11.74 3.39 2.38
N ARG A 81 11.45 2.76 3.51
CA ARG A 81 12.50 2.14 4.36
C ARG A 81 13.24 1.02 3.65
N ILE A 82 12.55 0.17 2.89
CA ILE A 82 13.19 -0.92 2.13
C ILE A 82 14.19 -0.35 1.12
N VAL A 83 13.80 0.67 0.34
CA VAL A 83 14.68 1.25 -0.68
C VAL A 83 15.81 2.09 -0.10
N GLU A 84 15.64 2.65 1.11
CA GLU A 84 16.69 3.37 1.84
C GLU A 84 17.75 2.42 2.43
N GLN A 85 17.32 1.26 2.96
CA GLN A 85 18.21 0.31 3.62
C GLN A 85 18.85 -0.71 2.66
N TYR A 86 18.14 -1.09 1.60
CA TYR A 86 18.56 -2.17 0.72
C TYR A 86 18.70 -1.70 -0.73
N ASN A 87 19.81 -2.09 -1.37
CA ASN A 87 19.96 -1.89 -2.80
C ASN A 87 19.08 -2.88 -3.56
N ILE A 88 17.86 -2.46 -3.89
CA ILE A 88 16.84 -3.27 -4.57
C ILE A 88 17.37 -4.00 -5.81
N ALA A 89 18.29 -3.36 -6.56
CA ALA A 89 18.86 -3.94 -7.77
C ALA A 89 19.76 -5.16 -7.52
N GLN A 90 20.23 -5.34 -6.27
CA GLN A 90 21.13 -6.43 -5.87
C GLN A 90 20.41 -7.49 -5.02
N LEU A 91 19.13 -7.29 -4.69
CA LEU A 91 18.38 -8.27 -3.92
C LEU A 91 18.17 -9.56 -4.73
N PRO A 92 18.41 -10.74 -4.14
CA PRO A 92 18.06 -12.02 -4.72
C PRO A 92 16.63 -12.03 -5.28
N SER A 93 16.48 -12.56 -6.49
CA SER A 93 15.20 -12.70 -7.17
C SER A 93 14.22 -13.47 -6.29
N GLY A 94 13.15 -12.80 -5.85
CA GLY A 94 12.08 -13.39 -5.05
C GLY A 94 12.02 -12.97 -3.58
N GLN A 95 13.07 -12.37 -3.01
CA GLN A 95 13.02 -11.89 -1.61
C GLN A 95 11.95 -10.82 -1.41
N LEU A 96 11.83 -9.87 -2.34
CA LEU A 96 10.75 -8.87 -2.30
C LEU A 96 9.36 -9.49 -2.36
N ASN A 97 9.19 -10.58 -3.12
CA ASN A 97 7.91 -11.29 -3.20
C ASN A 97 7.63 -12.08 -1.92
N MET A 98 8.66 -12.64 -1.28
CA MET A 98 8.54 -13.27 0.03
C MET A 98 8.16 -12.24 1.10
N LEU A 99 8.83 -11.09 1.13
CA LEU A 99 8.50 -10.00 2.05
C LEU A 99 7.06 -9.55 1.87
N ARG A 100 6.67 -9.26 0.62
CA ARG A 100 5.28 -8.91 0.28
C ARG A 100 4.29 -9.94 0.81
N SER A 101 4.54 -11.22 0.54
CA SER A 101 3.63 -12.31 0.94
C SER A 101 3.56 -12.46 2.46
N ALA A 102 4.67 -12.23 3.16
CA ALA A 102 4.73 -12.25 4.61
C ALA A 102 4.04 -11.04 5.25
N MET A 103 4.05 -9.89 4.58
CA MET A 103 3.41 -8.66 5.08
C MET A 103 1.89 -8.67 4.97
N VAL A 104 1.32 -9.24 3.90
CA VAL A 104 -0.13 -9.20 3.63
C VAL A 104 -1.02 -9.61 4.81
N PRO A 105 -0.74 -10.70 5.56
CA PRO A 105 -1.56 -11.12 6.69
C PRO A 105 -1.57 -10.14 7.88
N HIS A 106 -0.62 -9.20 7.94
CA HIS A 106 -0.46 -8.25 9.04
C HIS A 106 -0.94 -6.83 8.68
N ILE A 107 -1.53 -6.66 7.50
CA ILE A 107 -2.12 -5.40 7.09
C ILE A 107 -3.54 -5.32 7.65
N GLU A 108 -3.79 -4.27 8.42
CA GLU A 108 -5.11 -3.88 8.90
C GLU A 108 -5.63 -2.67 8.12
N CYS A 109 -6.92 -2.70 7.81
CA CYS A 109 -7.59 -1.65 7.05
C CYS A 109 -8.42 -0.77 7.99
N PHE A 110 -8.04 0.50 8.14
CA PHE A 110 -8.64 1.41 9.13
C PHE A 110 -9.66 2.40 8.59
N GLY A 111 -10.15 2.21 7.36
CA GLY A 111 -11.04 3.22 6.76
C GLY A 111 -10.31 4.49 6.30
N PHE A 112 -9.00 4.65 6.45
CA PHE A 112 -8.27 5.81 5.90
C PHE A 112 -6.87 5.45 5.38
N GLY A 113 -6.45 4.21 5.62
CA GLY A 113 -5.27 3.60 5.03
C GLY A 113 -5.17 2.13 5.41
N ALA A 114 -4.25 1.44 4.73
CA ALA A 114 -3.67 0.18 5.17
C ALA A 114 -2.53 0.49 6.17
N LEU A 115 -2.51 -0.19 7.30
CA LEU A 115 -1.48 -0.06 8.33
C LEU A 115 -0.97 -1.43 8.78
N MET A 116 0.25 -1.46 9.26
CA MET A 116 0.87 -2.62 9.91
C MET A 116 1.59 -2.17 11.17
N GLU A 117 1.66 -3.02 12.19
CA GLU A 117 2.52 -2.76 13.35
C GLU A 117 4.00 -2.68 12.94
N GLU A 118 4.68 -1.64 13.41
CA GLU A 118 6.05 -1.35 13.01
C GLU A 118 7.04 -2.44 13.46
N ASP A 119 6.82 -3.05 14.62
CA ASP A 119 7.67 -4.12 15.14
C ASP A 119 7.55 -5.42 14.32
N ILE A 120 6.35 -5.71 13.79
CA ILE A 120 6.11 -6.82 12.87
C ILE A 120 6.88 -6.56 11.57
N PHE A 121 6.78 -5.35 11.02
CA PHE A 121 7.52 -4.97 9.81
C PHE A 121 9.03 -5.18 9.97
N GLU A 122 9.62 -4.66 11.05
CA GLU A 122 11.05 -4.80 11.33
C GLU A 122 11.45 -6.27 11.53
N ARG A 123 10.60 -7.09 12.15
CA ARG A 123 10.85 -8.53 12.29
C ARG A 123 10.87 -9.24 10.94
N LEU A 124 9.88 -8.98 10.08
CA LEU A 124 9.79 -9.58 8.74
C LEU A 124 10.97 -9.18 7.86
N LEU A 125 11.44 -7.93 7.96
CA LEU A 125 12.65 -7.48 7.28
C LEU A 125 13.87 -8.29 7.71
N ASN A 126 14.09 -8.40 9.02
CA ASN A 126 15.24 -9.11 9.58
C ASN A 126 15.20 -10.61 9.30
N ASP A 127 14.03 -11.23 9.15
CA ASP A 127 13.91 -12.65 8.84
C ASP A 127 14.23 -12.96 7.37
N ILE A 128 13.96 -12.01 6.45
CA ILE A 128 14.04 -12.24 4.99
C ILE A 128 15.35 -11.75 4.38
N PHE A 129 15.92 -10.65 4.90
CA PHE A 129 17.10 -9.99 4.34
C PHE A 129 18.41 -10.21 5.12
N GLN A 130 18.54 -11.34 5.84
CA GLN A 130 19.79 -11.71 6.53
C GLN A 130 21.01 -11.80 5.61
#